data_AF-A0A9P9BNY8-F1
#
_entry.id   AF-A0A9P9BNY8-F1
#
_cell.length_a   1.000
_cell.length_b   1.000
_cell.length_c   1.000
_cell.angle_alpha   90.00
_cell.angle_beta   90.00
_cell.angle_gamma   90.00
#
_symmetry.space_group_name_H-M   'P 1'
#
loop_
_entity.id
_entity.type
_entity.pdbx_description
1 polymer ?
#
loop_
_entity_poly.entity_id
_entity_poly.type
_entity_poly.pdbx_seq_one_letter_code
_entity_poly.pdbx_strand_id
1 'polypeptide(L)'
;LPRCGRCSTLYCSRDCQAQHWPEHKRECSRSRIFDRSQATSANQGPIQDVVDPFSRLDRGTYLHDRPEQDVYRLLIDTYRLRMDDNEKFEDFREVDSIYAAKDNDGQKGFFLPSWWTAESRTACEGLGSTRGEWCLLDKVSKDGIATRYGDGRFPMQLRMLGEVIYGRGVMGADGAGMRKMLASQEAGRGPLYSSMIDASK
;
A
#
# COMPACT_ATOMS: atom_id res chain seq x y z
N LEU A 1 -10.83 24.52 -15.85
CA LEU A 1 -10.87 23.76 -17.11
C LEU A 1 -12.00 22.73 -17.03
N PRO A 2 -13.05 22.82 -17.85
CA PRO A 2 -14.11 21.80 -17.86
C PRO A 2 -13.55 20.43 -18.27
N ARG A 3 -14.00 19.39 -17.57
CA ARG A 3 -13.63 17.99 -17.80
C ARG A 3 -14.80 17.23 -18.38
N CYS A 4 -14.51 16.28 -19.26
CA CYS A 4 -15.53 15.34 -19.72
C CYS A 4 -16.01 14.49 -18.54
N GLY A 5 -17.33 14.44 -18.30
CA GLY A 5 -17.89 13.69 -17.16
C GLY A 5 -17.71 12.17 -17.21
N ARG A 6 -17.15 11.62 -18.30
CA ARG A 6 -16.93 10.17 -18.49
C ARG A 6 -15.47 9.76 -18.59
N CYS A 7 -14.51 10.69 -18.72
CA CYS A 7 -13.10 10.37 -18.91
C CYS A 7 -12.17 11.48 -18.37
N SER A 8 -10.86 11.33 -18.56
CA SER A 8 -9.84 12.27 -18.07
C SER A 8 -9.49 13.42 -19.02
N THR A 9 -10.10 13.51 -20.20
CA THR A 9 -9.81 14.59 -21.15
C THR A 9 -10.24 15.96 -20.61
N LEU A 10 -9.31 16.91 -20.63
CA LEU A 10 -9.49 18.29 -20.18
C LEU A 10 -9.69 19.21 -21.37
N TYR A 11 -10.58 20.20 -21.21
CA TYR A 11 -10.87 21.19 -22.23
C TYR A 11 -10.69 22.61 -21.69
N CYS A 12 -10.34 23.53 -22.59
CA CYS A 12 -10.30 24.96 -22.32
C CYS A 12 -11.67 25.50 -21.90
N SER A 13 -12.71 25.13 -22.65
CA SER A 13 -14.10 25.54 -22.45
C SER A 13 -15.07 24.42 -22.83
N ARG A 14 -16.37 24.60 -22.57
CA ARG A 14 -17.40 23.66 -23.04
C ARG A 14 -17.53 23.66 -24.57
N ASP A 15 -17.22 24.77 -25.22
CA ASP A 15 -17.22 24.86 -26.69
C ASP A 15 -16.08 24.03 -27.28
N CYS A 16 -14.88 24.07 -26.67
CA CYS A 16 -13.76 23.19 -27.02
C CYS A 16 -14.16 21.70 -26.92
N GLN A 17 -14.95 21.34 -25.89
CA GLN A 17 -15.45 19.98 -25.70
C GLN A 17 -16.49 19.59 -26.77
N ALA A 18 -17.42 20.48 -27.10
CA ALA A 18 -18.46 20.23 -28.10
C ALA A 18 -17.85 20.07 -29.51
N GLN A 19 -16.84 20.87 -29.84
CA GLN A 19 -16.14 20.83 -31.12
C GLN A 19 -15.33 19.54 -31.28
N HIS A 20 -14.67 19.07 -30.20
CA HIS A 20 -13.91 17.82 -30.22
C HIS A 20 -14.80 16.57 -30.08
N TRP A 21 -16.08 16.72 -29.74
CA TRP A 21 -17.00 15.59 -29.47
C TRP A 21 -17.10 14.53 -30.58
N PRO A 22 -17.14 14.88 -31.89
CA PRO A 22 -17.25 13.88 -32.96
C PRO A 22 -16.10 12.87 -33.00
N GLU A 23 -14.88 13.31 -32.67
CA GLU A 23 -13.67 12.48 -32.58
C GLU A 23 -13.60 11.81 -31.21
N HIS A 24 -13.76 12.61 -30.15
CA HIS A 24 -13.66 12.18 -28.77
C HIS A 24 -14.68 11.09 -28.40
N LYS A 25 -15.90 11.09 -28.94
CA LYS A 25 -16.96 10.16 -28.52
C LYS A 25 -16.56 8.69 -28.68
N ARG A 26 -15.74 8.35 -29.69
CA ARG A 26 -15.27 6.98 -29.96
C ARG A 26 -14.24 6.53 -28.92
N GLU A 27 -13.39 7.45 -28.49
CA GLU A 27 -12.38 7.20 -27.45
C GLU A 27 -13.00 7.21 -26.05
N CYS A 28 -13.88 8.18 -25.80
CA CYS A 28 -14.63 8.34 -24.56
C CYS A 28 -15.49 7.11 -24.22
N SER A 29 -16.07 6.46 -25.23
CA SER A 29 -16.83 5.22 -25.04
C SER A 29 -15.95 3.98 -24.84
N ARG A 30 -14.69 3.99 -25.32
CA ARG A 30 -13.69 2.94 -25.05
C ARG A 30 -13.06 3.04 -23.67
N SER A 31 -13.03 4.24 -23.06
CA SER A 31 -12.48 4.42 -21.70
C SER A 31 -13.22 3.61 -20.64
N ARG A 32 -14.52 3.33 -20.80
CA ARG A 32 -15.25 2.39 -19.92
C ARG A 32 -14.94 0.92 -20.14
N ILE A 33 -14.35 0.56 -21.29
CA ILE A 33 -13.99 -0.83 -21.62
C ILE A 33 -12.61 -1.14 -21.05
N PHE A 34 -11.65 -0.21 -21.09
CA PHE A 34 -10.39 -0.38 -20.36
C PHE A 34 -10.59 -0.45 -18.84
N ASP A 35 -11.59 0.27 -18.31
CA ASP A 35 -12.03 0.15 -16.90
C ASP A 35 -12.70 -1.19 -16.55
N ARG A 36 -13.23 -1.93 -17.53
CA ARG A 36 -14.02 -3.15 -17.29
C ARG A 36 -13.40 -4.44 -17.82
N SER A 37 -12.45 -4.35 -18.75
CA SER A 37 -11.70 -5.49 -19.27
C SER A 37 -10.41 -5.78 -18.49
N GLN A 38 -10.00 -4.88 -17.57
CA GLN A 38 -9.11 -5.22 -16.44
C GLN A 38 -9.88 -5.58 -15.15
N ALA A 39 -11.21 -5.71 -15.23
CA ALA A 39 -12.07 -6.13 -14.13
C ALA A 39 -12.47 -7.61 -14.23
N THR A 40 -11.60 -8.46 -14.78
CA THR A 40 -11.66 -9.93 -14.61
C THR A 40 -10.62 -10.39 -13.59
N SER A 41 -10.75 -9.88 -12.37
CA SER A 41 -10.76 -10.68 -11.16
C SER A 41 -11.07 -9.75 -10.00
N ALA A 42 -12.25 -9.92 -9.43
CA ALA A 42 -12.66 -9.29 -8.19
C ALA A 42 -11.60 -9.57 -7.11
N ASN A 43 -10.86 -8.54 -6.71
CA ASN A 43 -10.20 -8.44 -5.42
C ASN A 43 -10.21 -6.97 -4.98
N GLN A 44 -11.43 -6.41 -4.97
CA GLN A 44 -11.82 -5.31 -4.08
C GLN A 44 -12.23 -5.88 -2.69
N GLY A 45 -11.67 -7.04 -2.31
CA GLY A 45 -11.74 -7.52 -0.95
C GLY A 45 -10.72 -6.77 -0.09
N PRO A 46 -10.93 -6.71 1.24
CA PRO A 46 -9.86 -6.34 2.16
C PRO A 46 -8.62 -7.18 1.85
N ILE A 47 -7.42 -6.57 1.89
CA ILE A 47 -6.15 -7.28 1.74
C ILE A 47 -6.25 -8.58 2.54
N GLN A 48 -5.81 -9.71 1.94
CA GLN A 48 -5.89 -11.01 2.61
C GLN A 48 -5.40 -10.89 4.05
N ASP A 49 -6.31 -11.17 4.99
CA ASP A 49 -6.01 -11.14 6.41
C ASP A 49 -4.92 -12.17 6.66
N VAL A 50 -3.82 -11.70 7.23
CA VAL A 50 -2.67 -12.56 7.44
C VAL A 50 -2.79 -13.15 8.82
N VAL A 51 -2.74 -14.47 8.88
CA VAL A 51 -2.61 -15.19 10.15
C VAL A 51 -1.29 -14.78 10.79
N ASP A 52 -1.37 -14.29 12.03
CA ASP A 52 -0.25 -13.88 12.88
C ASP A 52 0.68 -12.85 12.20
N PRO A 53 0.19 -11.63 11.91
CA PRO A 53 0.96 -10.60 11.20
C PRO A 53 2.27 -10.22 11.91
N PHE A 54 2.29 -10.14 13.24
CA PHE A 54 3.50 -9.77 13.98
C PHE A 54 4.55 -10.88 13.95
N SER A 55 4.11 -12.14 13.97
CA SER A 55 4.98 -13.31 13.83
C SER A 55 5.61 -13.37 12.44
N ARG A 56 4.88 -13.00 11.38
CA ARG A 56 5.46 -12.90 10.03
C ARG A 56 6.37 -11.68 9.87
N LEU A 57 6.12 -10.58 10.57
CA LEU A 57 7.04 -9.43 10.62
C LEU A 57 8.36 -9.79 11.30
N ASP A 58 8.31 -10.57 12.38
CA ASP A 58 9.52 -11.05 13.09
C ASP A 58 10.34 -12.01 12.21
N ARG A 59 9.68 -12.93 11.49
CA ARG A 59 10.33 -13.88 10.57
C ARG A 59 10.74 -13.27 9.22
N GLY A 60 10.35 -12.03 8.93
CA GLY A 60 10.58 -11.39 7.63
C GLY A 60 9.72 -11.92 6.48
N THR A 61 8.68 -12.71 6.77
CA THR A 61 7.79 -13.32 5.77
C THR A 61 6.49 -12.55 5.57
N TYR A 62 6.39 -11.32 6.08
CA TYR A 62 5.12 -10.57 6.13
C TYR A 62 4.49 -10.32 4.74
N LEU A 63 5.31 -10.10 3.72
CA LEU A 63 4.85 -9.86 2.34
C LEU A 63 4.69 -11.15 1.53
N HIS A 64 5.17 -12.29 2.03
CA HIS A 64 5.14 -13.55 1.32
C HIS A 64 3.71 -14.09 1.26
N ASP A 65 3.44 -15.01 0.34
CA ASP A 65 2.13 -15.65 0.16
C ASP A 65 0.96 -14.67 -0.04
N ARG A 66 1.25 -13.45 -0.50
CA ARG A 66 0.25 -12.42 -0.82
C ARG A 66 0.16 -12.21 -2.34
N PRO A 67 -1.01 -11.83 -2.86
CA PRO A 67 -1.15 -11.36 -4.24
C PRO A 67 -0.24 -10.16 -4.49
N GLU A 68 0.32 -10.04 -5.71
CA GLU A 68 1.25 -8.96 -6.04
C GLU A 68 0.69 -7.57 -5.77
N GLN A 69 -0.59 -7.37 -6.12
CA GLN A 69 -1.30 -6.11 -5.92
C GLN A 69 -1.38 -5.72 -4.43
N ASP A 70 -1.56 -6.70 -3.54
CA ASP A 70 -1.61 -6.43 -2.10
C ASP A 70 -0.22 -6.04 -1.57
N VAL A 71 0.83 -6.69 -2.07
CA VAL A 71 2.20 -6.30 -1.74
C VAL A 71 2.50 -4.87 -2.22
N TYR A 72 2.09 -4.48 -3.43
CA TYR A 72 2.25 -3.11 -3.92
C TYR A 72 1.51 -2.10 -3.03
N ARG A 73 0.24 -2.38 -2.70
CA ARG A 73 -0.58 -1.53 -1.82
C ARG A 73 0.06 -1.36 -0.44
N LEU A 74 0.54 -2.44 0.16
CA LEU A 74 1.22 -2.43 1.46
C LEU A 74 2.50 -1.60 1.43
N LEU A 75 3.34 -1.76 0.39
CA LEU A 75 4.58 -0.99 0.24
C LEU A 75 4.28 0.51 0.08
N ILE A 76 3.29 0.85 -0.73
CA ILE A 76 2.86 2.25 -0.95
C ILE A 76 2.36 2.87 0.35
N ASP A 77 1.44 2.21 1.06
CA ASP A 77 0.88 2.77 2.30
C ASP A 77 1.90 2.77 3.44
N THR A 78 2.88 1.83 3.44
CA THR A 78 4.03 1.88 4.35
C THR A 78 4.85 3.16 4.12
N TYR A 79 5.15 3.47 2.86
CA TYR A 79 5.86 4.70 2.50
C TYR A 79 5.06 5.95 2.89
N ARG A 80 3.77 6.00 2.53
CA ARG A 80 2.90 7.17 2.83
C ARG A 80 2.76 7.41 4.32
N LEU A 81 2.60 6.34 5.12
CA LEU A 81 2.56 6.45 6.58
C LEU A 81 3.91 6.90 7.15
N ARG A 82 5.03 6.40 6.59
CA ARG A 82 6.36 6.85 6.99
C ARG A 82 6.57 8.35 6.74
N MET A 83 6.10 8.86 5.60
CA MET A 83 6.17 10.29 5.30
C MET A 83 5.30 11.13 6.27
N ASP A 84 4.09 10.67 6.59
CA ASP A 84 3.21 11.32 7.58
C ASP A 84 3.82 11.30 8.99
N ASP A 85 4.43 10.18 9.39
CA ASP A 85 5.12 10.06 10.68
C ASP A 85 6.38 10.95 10.73
N ASN A 86 7.18 10.99 9.66
CA ASN A 86 8.35 11.89 9.57
C ASN A 86 7.90 13.36 9.69
N GLU A 87 6.85 13.79 8.98
CA GLU A 87 6.33 15.16 9.07
C GLU A 87 5.85 15.52 10.49
N LYS A 88 5.30 14.56 11.24
CA LYS A 88 4.72 14.79 12.58
C LYS A 88 5.72 14.67 13.73
N PHE A 89 6.67 13.74 13.62
CA PHE A 89 7.51 13.32 14.74
C PHE A 89 9.00 13.58 14.51
N GLU A 90 9.43 13.80 13.27
CA GLU A 90 10.80 14.21 12.96
C GLU A 90 10.81 15.70 12.61
N ASP A 91 11.51 16.52 13.40
CA ASP A 91 11.90 17.91 13.00
C ASP A 91 12.96 17.89 11.85
N PHE A 92 13.15 16.71 11.26
CA PHE A 92 14.06 16.40 10.18
C PHE A 92 13.25 16.32 8.87
N ARG A 93 13.30 17.39 8.07
CA ARG A 93 13.04 17.25 6.64
C ARG A 93 14.14 16.34 6.09
N GLU A 94 13.77 15.11 5.75
CA GLU A 94 14.67 14.09 5.22
C GLU A 94 15.42 14.65 4.00
N VAL A 95 16.70 14.98 4.16
CA VAL A 95 17.62 15.38 3.07
C VAL A 95 18.09 14.16 2.28
N ASP A 96 17.70 12.96 2.68
CA ASP A 96 18.09 11.71 2.03
C ASP A 96 16.84 10.93 1.61
N SER A 97 16.18 11.48 0.58
CA SER A 97 15.19 10.80 -0.27
C SER A 97 15.67 9.40 -0.69
N ILE A 98 14.74 8.54 -1.13
CA ILE A 98 14.89 7.15 -1.62
C ILE A 98 16.07 6.83 -2.56
N TYR A 99 16.85 7.82 -2.99
CA TYR A 99 18.13 7.67 -3.70
C TYR A 99 19.36 7.56 -2.79
N ALA A 100 19.24 7.89 -1.51
CA ALA A 100 20.29 7.72 -0.51
C ALA A 100 20.21 6.32 0.13
N ALA A 101 20.11 5.29 -0.71
CA ALA A 101 20.57 3.98 -0.32
C ALA A 101 22.10 4.10 -0.15
N LYS A 102 22.56 4.45 1.06
CA LYS A 102 23.89 4.01 1.46
C LYS A 102 23.86 2.50 1.41
N ASP A 103 24.81 1.96 0.66
CA ASP A 103 25.00 0.54 0.38
C ASP A 103 25.01 -0.28 1.68
N ASN A 104 23.82 -0.68 2.16
CA ASN A 104 23.66 -1.80 3.05
C ASN A 104 23.53 -3.05 2.18
N ASP A 105 24.67 -3.40 1.60
CA ASP A 105 24.90 -4.48 0.63
C ASP A 105 24.80 -5.89 1.27
N GLY A 106 23.83 -6.10 2.17
CA GLY A 106 23.80 -7.32 3.00
C GLY A 106 22.43 -7.85 3.42
N GLN A 107 21.31 -7.17 3.14
CA GLN A 107 19.96 -7.65 3.52
C GLN A 107 18.95 -7.68 2.36
N LYS A 108 19.44 -7.67 1.12
CA LYS A 108 18.62 -7.98 -0.05
C LYS A 108 18.42 -9.49 -0.13
N GLY A 109 17.31 -10.00 0.41
CA GLY A 109 16.93 -11.38 0.07
C GLY A 109 15.77 -11.99 0.82
N PHE A 110 15.49 -11.57 2.05
CA PHE A 110 14.48 -12.27 2.88
C PHE A 110 13.08 -11.63 2.89
N PHE A 111 12.98 -10.32 2.64
CA PHE A 111 11.74 -9.58 2.92
C PHE A 111 10.75 -9.48 1.75
N LEU A 112 11.26 -9.46 0.52
CA LEU A 112 10.41 -9.38 -0.66
C LEU A 112 10.04 -10.80 -1.12
N PRO A 113 8.84 -11.00 -1.67
CA PRO A 113 8.44 -12.29 -2.22
C PRO A 113 9.39 -12.78 -3.31
N SER A 114 9.47 -14.10 -3.51
CA SER A 114 10.34 -14.72 -4.51
C SER A 114 10.05 -14.30 -5.96
N TRP A 115 8.82 -13.84 -6.24
CA TRP A 115 8.42 -13.32 -7.54
C TRP A 115 8.80 -11.85 -7.76
N TRP A 116 9.35 -11.16 -6.75
CA TRP A 116 9.67 -9.75 -6.86
C TRP A 116 10.83 -9.50 -7.85
N THR A 117 10.52 -8.84 -8.96
CA THR A 117 11.47 -8.49 -10.02
C THR A 117 11.55 -6.98 -10.26
N ALA A 118 12.43 -6.56 -11.17
CA ALA A 118 12.46 -5.19 -11.65
C ALA A 118 11.12 -4.75 -12.27
N GLU A 119 10.43 -5.67 -12.95
CA GLU A 119 9.11 -5.41 -13.55
C GLU A 119 8.05 -5.19 -12.46
N SER A 120 8.05 -6.00 -11.41
CA SER A 120 7.19 -5.83 -10.24
C SER A 120 7.41 -4.47 -9.56
N ARG A 121 8.67 -4.04 -9.46
CA ARG A 121 9.00 -2.70 -8.94
C ARG A 121 8.41 -1.59 -9.81
N THR A 122 8.59 -1.67 -11.13
CA THR A 122 8.01 -0.68 -12.05
C THR A 122 6.48 -0.67 -11.99
N ALA A 123 5.84 -1.83 -11.86
CA ALA A 123 4.39 -1.93 -11.67
C ALA A 123 3.93 -1.27 -10.35
N CYS A 124 4.67 -1.49 -9.25
CA CYS A 124 4.40 -0.85 -7.96
C CYS A 124 4.52 0.67 -8.04
N GLU A 125 5.59 1.18 -8.65
CA GLU A 125 5.81 2.62 -8.87
C GLU A 125 4.72 3.22 -9.78
N GLY A 126 4.28 2.47 -10.80
CA GLY A 126 3.17 2.84 -11.67
C GLY A 126 1.83 2.94 -10.92
N LEU A 127 1.54 2.00 -10.02
CA LEU A 127 0.35 2.04 -9.15
C LEU A 127 0.39 3.29 -8.26
N GLY A 128 1.54 3.57 -7.64
CA GLY A 128 1.73 4.75 -6.80
C GLY A 128 1.68 6.09 -7.55
N SER A 129 2.02 6.09 -8.84
CA SER A 129 2.01 7.29 -9.69
C SER A 129 0.64 7.56 -10.32
N THR A 130 -0.26 6.58 -10.32
CA THR A 130 -1.60 6.69 -10.90
C THR A 130 -2.55 7.36 -9.90
N ARG A 131 -3.37 8.32 -10.36
CA ARG A 131 -4.41 8.92 -9.51
C ARG A 131 -5.41 7.85 -9.06
N GLY A 132 -5.55 7.69 -7.75
CA GLY A 132 -6.40 6.68 -7.12
C GLY A 132 -6.11 6.57 -5.62
N GLU A 133 -6.73 5.60 -4.96
CA GLU A 133 -6.64 5.42 -3.50
C GLU A 133 -5.20 5.17 -2.98
N TRP A 134 -4.30 4.67 -3.84
CA TRP A 134 -2.89 4.42 -3.53
C TRP A 134 -1.93 5.39 -4.23
N CYS A 135 -2.40 6.59 -4.59
CA CYS A 135 -1.54 7.64 -5.13
C CYS A 135 -0.55 8.14 -4.07
N LEU A 136 0.74 8.17 -4.41
CA LEU A 136 1.82 8.64 -3.53
C LEU A 136 1.74 10.15 -3.23
N LEU A 137 1.06 10.92 -4.09
CA LEU A 137 0.87 12.36 -3.88
C LEU A 137 -0.21 12.67 -2.82
N ASP A 138 -1.07 11.71 -2.50
CA ASP A 138 -2.16 11.91 -1.55
C ASP A 138 -1.67 11.57 -0.14
N LYS A 139 -1.76 12.54 0.78
CA LYS A 139 -1.45 12.34 2.19
C LYS A 139 -2.37 11.30 2.82
N VAL A 140 -1.83 10.57 3.79
CA VAL A 140 -2.54 9.55 4.54
C VAL A 140 -2.38 9.82 6.03
N SER A 141 -3.45 9.61 6.79
CA SER A 141 -3.38 9.59 8.24
C SER A 141 -3.46 8.15 8.77
N LYS A 142 -2.93 7.95 9.99
CA LYS A 142 -3.10 6.71 10.76
C LYS A 142 -4.56 6.20 10.75
N ASP A 143 -5.52 7.08 11.00
CA ASP A 143 -6.95 6.71 11.08
C ASP A 143 -7.52 6.36 9.69
N GLY A 144 -7.03 7.00 8.63
CA GLY A 144 -7.37 6.66 7.24
C GLY A 144 -6.93 5.25 6.87
N ILE A 145 -5.73 4.83 7.30
CA ILE A 145 -5.23 3.46 7.12
C ILE A 145 -6.07 2.48 7.93
N ALA A 146 -6.28 2.74 9.22
CA ALA A 146 -7.08 1.86 10.06
C ALA A 146 -8.50 1.64 9.49
N THR A 147 -9.11 2.70 8.96
CA THR A 147 -10.44 2.63 8.32
C THR A 147 -10.40 1.84 7.02
N ARG A 148 -9.40 2.09 6.16
CA ARG A 148 -9.25 1.39 4.87
C ARG A 148 -9.11 -0.11 5.03
N TYR A 149 -8.30 -0.53 5.99
CA TYR A 149 -7.99 -1.94 6.23
C TYR A 149 -8.93 -2.61 7.23
N GLY A 150 -9.81 -1.84 7.89
CA GLY A 150 -10.74 -2.36 8.88
C GLY A 150 -10.10 -2.87 10.18
N ASP A 151 -8.80 -2.61 10.38
CA ASP A 151 -8.05 -3.04 11.56
C ASP A 151 -7.30 -1.86 12.20
N GLY A 152 -7.63 -1.57 13.46
CA GLY A 152 -6.99 -0.54 14.26
C GLY A 152 -5.51 -0.80 14.55
N ARG A 153 -5.05 -2.05 14.43
CA ARG A 153 -3.64 -2.44 14.57
C ARG A 153 -2.87 -2.34 13.26
N PHE A 154 -3.52 -2.18 12.13
CA PHE A 154 -2.88 -2.14 10.81
C PHE A 154 -1.82 -1.04 10.65
N PRO A 155 -2.05 0.21 11.11
CA PRO A 155 -1.01 1.23 11.05
C PRO A 155 0.26 0.85 11.85
N MET A 156 0.10 0.09 12.94
CA MET A 156 1.24 -0.43 13.70
C MET A 156 1.99 -1.52 12.92
N GLN A 157 1.27 -2.40 12.23
CA GLN A 157 1.87 -3.39 11.33
C GLN A 157 2.71 -2.71 10.23
N LEU A 158 2.19 -1.65 9.60
CA LEU A 158 2.91 -0.90 8.57
C LEU A 158 4.15 -0.17 9.11
N ARG A 159 4.08 0.41 10.31
CA ARG A 159 5.26 1.02 10.95
C ARG A 159 6.37 0.00 11.23
N MET A 160 5.97 -1.19 11.69
CA MET A 160 6.89 -2.31 11.93
C MET A 160 7.46 -2.87 10.61
N LEU A 161 6.65 -2.93 9.56
CA LEU A 161 7.13 -3.26 8.21
C LEU A 161 8.11 -2.20 7.69
N GLY A 162 7.82 -0.92 7.92
CA GLY A 162 8.72 0.19 7.58
C GLY A 162 10.05 0.06 8.30
N GLU A 163 10.06 -0.20 9.60
CA GLU A 163 11.30 -0.43 10.36
C GLU A 163 12.14 -1.56 9.75
N VAL A 164 11.50 -2.66 9.34
CA VAL A 164 12.16 -3.77 8.67
C VAL A 164 12.77 -3.34 7.33
N ILE A 165 12.04 -2.57 6.53
CA ILE A 165 12.47 -2.14 5.19
C ILE A 165 13.59 -1.08 5.27
N TYR A 166 13.47 -0.11 6.18
CA TYR A 166 14.41 1.00 6.31
C TYR A 166 15.56 0.70 7.28
N GLY A 167 15.50 -0.42 8.02
CA GLY A 167 16.47 -0.77 9.05
C GLY A 167 16.42 0.13 10.30
N ARG A 168 15.40 0.99 10.44
CA ARG A 168 15.24 1.94 11.56
C ARG A 168 13.77 2.31 11.80
N GLY A 169 13.37 2.40 13.07
CA GLY A 169 12.02 2.83 13.45
C GLY A 169 11.79 4.33 13.30
N VAL A 170 10.54 4.77 13.53
CA VAL A 170 10.19 6.19 13.62
C VAL A 170 10.91 6.77 14.85
N MET A 171 11.50 7.96 14.73
CA MET A 171 12.35 8.58 15.78
C MET A 171 13.59 7.77 16.18
N GLY A 172 14.05 6.81 15.37
CA GLY A 172 15.19 5.96 15.73
C GLY A 172 14.90 4.95 16.83
N ALA A 173 13.63 4.70 17.14
CA ALA A 173 13.24 3.62 18.05
C ALA A 173 13.60 2.25 17.48
N ASP A 174 14.09 1.35 18.33
CA ASP A 174 14.24 -0.07 18.03
C ASP A 174 12.94 -0.79 18.41
N GLY A 175 12.14 -1.14 17.41
CA GLY A 175 10.88 -1.85 17.59
C GLY A 175 11.03 -3.37 17.64
N ALA A 176 12.25 -3.92 17.58
CA ALA A 176 12.47 -5.37 17.62
C ALA A 176 11.89 -6.02 18.90
N GLY A 177 12.04 -5.38 20.06
CA GLY A 177 11.46 -5.85 21.31
C GLY A 177 9.92 -5.86 21.29
N MET A 178 9.31 -4.81 20.73
CA MET A 178 7.86 -4.71 20.59
C MET A 178 7.30 -5.75 19.60
N ARG A 179 8.01 -5.98 18.49
CA ARG A 179 7.67 -7.01 17.50
C ARG A 179 7.70 -8.41 18.11
N LYS A 180 8.76 -8.77 18.84
CA LYS A 180 8.88 -10.08 19.51
C LYS A 180 7.79 -10.30 20.57
N MET A 181 7.47 -9.26 21.34
CA MET A 181 6.39 -9.32 22.32
C MET A 181 5.04 -9.57 21.65
N LEU A 182 4.70 -8.86 20.58
CA LEU A 182 3.43 -9.06 19.87
C LEU A 182 3.37 -10.41 19.15
N ALA A 183 4.47 -10.86 18.54
CA ALA A 183 4.58 -12.20 17.97
C ALA A 183 4.36 -13.29 19.03
N SER A 184 4.92 -13.12 20.24
CA SER A 184 4.69 -14.07 21.35
C SER A 184 3.23 -14.06 21.82
N GLN A 185 2.54 -12.92 21.74
CA GLN A 185 1.13 -12.79 22.10
C GLN A 185 0.21 -13.48 21.07
N GLU A 186 0.58 -13.47 19.79
CA GLU A 186 -0.09 -14.23 18.73
C GLU A 186 0.15 -15.74 18.92
N ALA A 187 1.39 -16.16 19.12
CA ALA A 187 1.74 -17.57 19.35
C ALA A 187 1.04 -18.16 20.59
N GLY A 188 0.79 -17.33 21.62
CA GLY A 188 0.05 -17.71 22.81
C GLY A 188 -1.47 -17.83 22.64
N ARG A 189 -2.04 -17.41 21.49
CA ARG A 189 -3.50 -17.49 21.24
C ARG A 189 -3.98 -18.83 20.67
N GLY A 190 -3.11 -19.64 20.09
CA GLY A 190 -3.44 -20.98 19.57
C GLY A 190 -4.55 -21.01 18.48
N PRO A 191 -4.77 -22.14 17.79
CA PRO A 191 -5.67 -22.23 16.63
C PRO A 191 -7.17 -22.11 16.95
N LEU A 192 -7.54 -22.01 18.23
CA LEU A 192 -8.92 -22.17 18.69
C LEU A 192 -9.80 -20.91 18.53
N TYR A 193 -9.23 -19.74 18.25
CA TYR A 193 -10.03 -18.50 18.13
C TYR A 193 -10.63 -18.27 16.73
N SER A 194 -10.10 -18.91 15.68
CA SER A 194 -10.64 -18.77 14.31
C SER A 194 -12.04 -19.40 14.15
N SER A 195 -12.40 -20.38 14.99
CA SER A 195 -13.69 -21.06 14.94
C SER A 195 -14.84 -20.33 15.66
N MET A 196 -14.60 -19.21 16.37
CA MET A 196 -15.66 -18.52 17.12
C MET A 196 -16.38 -17.40 16.36
N ILE A 197 -16.00 -17.12 15.09
CA ILE A 197 -16.69 -16.11 14.27
C ILE A 197 -17.89 -16.70 13.50
N ASP A 198 -17.99 -18.03 13.37
CA ASP A 198 -19.08 -18.69 12.62
C ASP A 198 -20.16 -19.32 13.51
N ALA A 199 -20.42 -18.70 14.67
CA ALA A 199 -21.50 -19.10 15.57
C ALA A 199 -22.24 -17.88 16.12
N SER A 200 -22.87 -17.11 15.23
CA SER A 200 -23.97 -16.21 15.57
C SER A 200 -24.83 -16.00 14.31
N LYS A 201 -25.84 -16.87 14.16
CA LYS A 201 -27.07 -16.55 13.44
C LYS A 201 -27.93 -15.61 14.28
#